data_AF-A0A5R9A9W2-F1
#
_entry.id   AF-A0A5R9A9W2-F1
#
_cell.length_a   1.000
_cell.length_b   1.000
_cell.length_c   1.000
_cell.angle_alpha   90.00
_cell.angle_beta   90.00
_cell.angle_gamma   90.00
#
_symmetry.space_group_name_H-M   'P 1'
#
loop_
_entity.id
_entity.type
_entity.pdbx_description
1 polymer ?
#
loop_
_entity_poly.entity_id
_entity_poly.type
_entity_poly.pdbx_seq_one_letter_code
_entity_poly.pdbx_strand_id
1 'polypeptide(L)'
;MRDFPKSVRSAVLLSVLAPESNLLSDFSQNFESSLFKICKRCENDEDCNNRFPNLKERLLNVLNKLQTEPLRFDFEGEEFILNQRDALLVLKQSLYDRNSIASIPLIIEA
;
A
#
# COMPACT_ATOMS: atom_id res chain seq x y z
N MET A 1 -19.97 -20.94 13.90
CA MET A 1 -19.43 -20.74 15.26
C MET A 1 -20.38 -19.93 16.15
N ARG A 2 -20.73 -18.68 15.81
CA ARG A 2 -21.71 -17.90 16.59
C ARG A 2 -23.09 -18.55 16.65
N ASP A 3 -23.63 -18.89 15.47
CA ASP A 3 -25.02 -19.36 15.36
C ASP A 3 -25.17 -20.87 15.62
N PHE A 4 -24.06 -21.62 15.49
CA PHE A 4 -24.00 -23.08 15.73
C PHE A 4 -22.72 -23.46 16.49
N PRO A 5 -22.56 -23.04 17.75
CA PRO A 5 -21.32 -23.24 18.51
C PRO A 5 -21.05 -24.70 18.84
N LYS A 6 -22.11 -25.51 19.00
CA LYS A 6 -22.00 -26.94 19.32
C LYS A 6 -21.62 -27.82 18.13
N SER A 7 -21.73 -27.31 16.90
CA SER A 7 -21.51 -28.08 15.67
C SER A 7 -20.11 -27.89 15.07
N VAL A 8 -19.33 -26.93 15.59
CA VAL A 8 -17.98 -26.66 15.10
C VAL A 8 -16.96 -27.27 16.06
N ARG A 9 -16.27 -28.33 15.63
CA ARG A 9 -15.20 -28.98 16.41
C ARG A 9 -13.94 -28.11 16.52
N SER A 10 -13.57 -27.41 15.45
CA SER A 10 -12.39 -26.55 15.39
C SER A 10 -12.47 -25.56 14.23
N ALA A 11 -11.88 -24.37 14.39
CA ALA A 11 -11.70 -23.38 13.34
C ALA A 11 -10.38 -22.64 13.52
N VAL A 12 -9.72 -22.31 12.41
CA VAL A 12 -8.56 -21.40 12.37
C VAL A 12 -8.98 -20.22 11.51
N LEU A 13 -8.90 -19.02 12.08
CA LEU A 13 -9.22 -17.79 11.38
C LEU A 13 -7.92 -16.98 11.23
N LEU A 14 -7.52 -16.73 10.00
CA LEU A 14 -6.34 -15.94 9.66
C LEU A 14 -6.79 -14.64 8.98
N SER A 15 -6.21 -13.51 9.36
CA SER A 15 -6.59 -12.17 8.87
C SER A 15 -8.07 -11.84 9.09
N VAL A 16 -8.49 -11.90 10.36
CA VAL A 16 -9.90 -11.77 10.77
C VAL A 16 -10.39 -10.32 10.64
N LEU A 17 -11.56 -10.16 10.05
CA LEU A 17 -12.38 -8.96 10.18
C LEU A 17 -13.47 -9.23 11.22
N ALA A 18 -13.37 -8.61 12.39
CA ALA A 18 -14.33 -8.85 13.47
C ALA A 18 -15.67 -8.14 13.18
N PRO A 19 -16.81 -8.67 13.65
CA PRO A 19 -18.11 -8.02 13.46
C PRO A 19 -18.20 -6.59 14.01
N GLU A 20 -17.45 -6.30 15.07
CA GLU A 20 -17.37 -4.99 15.73
C GLU A 20 -16.38 -4.02 15.06
N SER A 21 -15.62 -4.46 14.05
CA SER A 21 -14.65 -3.61 13.35
C SER A 21 -15.34 -2.54 12.50
N ASN A 22 -14.78 -1.33 12.52
CA ASN A 22 -15.21 -0.28 11.60
C ASN A 22 -14.41 -0.37 10.31
N LEU A 23 -14.84 -1.27 9.43
CA LEU A 23 -14.13 -1.59 8.19
C LEU A 23 -13.79 -0.33 7.37
N LEU A 24 -14.71 0.64 7.27
CA LEU A 24 -14.51 1.82 6.42
C LEU A 24 -13.45 2.77 7.00
N SER A 25 -13.44 3.03 8.31
CA SER A 25 -12.40 3.87 8.91
C SER A 25 -11.04 3.17 8.94
N ASP A 26 -11.06 1.89 9.30
CA ASP A 26 -9.84 1.12 9.54
C ASP A 26 -9.09 0.87 8.23
N PHE A 27 -9.80 0.79 7.11
CA PHE A 27 -9.18 0.54 5.81
C PHE A 27 -8.16 1.61 5.41
N SER A 28 -8.55 2.88 5.49
CA SER A 28 -7.68 4.00 5.14
C SER A 28 -6.54 4.16 6.13
N GLN A 29 -6.82 4.03 7.43
CA GLN A 29 -5.80 4.13 8.49
C GLN A 29 -4.76 3.00 8.40
N ASN A 30 -5.21 1.77 8.15
CA ASN A 30 -4.32 0.63 8.02
C ASN A 30 -3.45 0.73 6.76
N PHE A 31 -4.01 1.21 5.64
CA PHE A 31 -3.26 1.47 4.43
C PHE A 31 -2.15 2.52 4.66
N GLU A 32 -2.51 3.69 5.20
CA GLU A 32 -1.55 4.75 5.51
C GLU A 32 -0.46 4.26 6.47
N SER A 33 -0.86 3.62 7.57
CA SER A 33 0.08 3.09 8.56
C SER A 33 1.05 2.07 7.95
N SER A 34 0.55 1.17 7.10
CA SER A 34 1.37 0.15 6.45
C SER A 34 2.36 0.76 5.45
N LEU A 35 1.92 1.72 4.65
CA LEU A 35 2.77 2.43 3.70
C LEU A 35 3.86 3.25 4.43
N PHE A 36 3.49 4.00 5.46
CA PHE A 36 4.45 4.83 6.21
C PHE A 36 5.44 4.01 7.05
N LYS A 37 5.08 2.79 7.47
CA LYS A 37 6.05 1.86 8.08
C LYS A 37 7.18 1.49 7.11
N ILE A 38 6.92 1.44 5.81
CA ILE A 38 7.98 1.18 4.81
C ILE A 38 8.90 2.38 4.70
N CYS A 39 8.35 3.59 4.59
CA CYS A 39 9.16 4.80 4.56
C CYS A 39 10.03 4.92 5.81
N LYS A 40 9.44 4.70 6.99
CA LYS A 40 10.18 4.70 8.26
C LYS A 40 11.25 3.60 8.31
N ARG A 41 10.97 2.41 7.79
CA ARG A 41 11.96 1.34 7.74
C ARG A 41 13.14 1.72 6.85
N CYS A 42 12.88 2.32 5.68
CA CYS A 42 13.92 2.79 4.78
C CYS A 42 14.77 3.91 5.41
N GLU A 43 14.13 4.86 6.10
CA GLU A 43 14.83 5.93 6.81
C GLU A 43 15.78 5.41 7.90
N ASN A 44 15.43 4.31 8.57
CA ASN A 44 16.25 3.69 9.62
C ASN A 44 17.30 2.68 9.09
N ASP A 45 17.32 2.42 7.79
CA ASP A 45 18.26 1.51 7.13
C ASP A 45 19.27 2.35 6.33
N GLU A 46 20.57 2.22 6.63
CA GLU A 46 21.59 3.11 6.05
C GLU A 46 21.65 3.01 4.52
N ASP A 47 21.66 1.79 3.98
CA ASP A 47 21.71 1.56 2.53
C ASP A 47 20.44 2.08 1.83
N CYS A 48 19.27 1.84 2.43
CA CYS A 48 18.01 2.33 1.90
C CYS A 48 17.90 3.86 1.96
N ASN A 49 18.25 4.47 3.09
CA ASN A 49 18.16 5.92 3.26
C ASN A 49 19.18 6.66 2.38
N ASN A 50 20.37 6.10 2.19
CA ASN A 50 21.36 6.64 1.25
C ASN A 50 20.85 6.60 -0.19
N ARG A 51 20.13 5.53 -0.58
CA ARG A 51 19.57 5.39 -1.93
C ARG A 51 18.27 6.17 -2.14
N PHE A 52 17.41 6.23 -1.13
CA PHE A 52 16.07 6.80 -1.18
C PHE A 52 15.85 7.81 -0.03
N PRO A 53 16.62 8.91 0.03
CA PRO A 53 16.51 9.87 1.12
C PRO A 53 15.15 10.59 1.08
N ASN A 54 14.61 10.92 2.25
CA ASN A 54 13.32 11.63 2.42
C ASN A 54 12.16 10.94 1.68
N LEU A 55 12.12 9.60 1.70
CA LEU A 55 11.19 8.80 0.90
C LEU A 55 9.72 9.15 1.14
N LYS A 56 9.35 9.50 2.39
CA LYS A 56 7.97 9.87 2.73
C LYS A 56 7.56 11.19 2.08
N GLU A 57 8.40 12.21 2.18
CA GLU A 57 8.18 13.53 1.57
C GLU A 57 8.04 13.39 0.06
N ARG A 58 8.88 12.56 -0.54
CA ARG A 58 8.88 12.30 -1.98
C ARG A 58 7.64 11.55 -2.45
N LEU A 59 7.20 10.54 -1.70
CA LEU A 59 5.91 9.88 -1.92
C LEU A 59 4.76 10.90 -1.94
N LEU A 60 4.67 11.77 -0.93
CA LEU A 60 3.61 12.78 -0.85
C LEU A 60 3.68 13.76 -2.04
N ASN A 61 4.88 14.17 -2.43
CA ASN A 61 5.09 15.05 -3.59
C ASN A 61 4.67 14.38 -4.90
N VAL A 62 5.03 13.12 -5.12
CA VAL A 62 4.61 12.36 -6.32
C VAL A 62 3.09 12.22 -6.36
N LEU A 63 2.46 11.84 -5.25
CA LEU A 63 1.00 11.72 -5.19
C LEU A 63 0.30 13.06 -5.46
N ASN A 64 0.81 14.18 -4.94
CA ASN A 64 0.28 15.51 -5.23
C ASN A 64 0.47 15.88 -6.71
N LYS A 65 1.64 15.58 -7.29
CA LYS A 65 1.91 15.83 -8.71
C LYS A 65 0.95 15.06 -9.62
N LEU A 66 0.75 13.77 -9.35
CA LEU A 66 -0.16 12.91 -10.13
C LEU A 66 -1.64 13.32 -10.04
N GLN A 67 -2.01 14.21 -9.12
CA GLN A 67 -3.35 14.77 -9.04
C GLN A 67 -3.58 15.83 -10.13
N THR A 68 -2.56 16.61 -10.48
CA THR A 68 -2.65 17.69 -11.48
C THR A 68 -2.02 17.32 -12.81
N GLU A 69 -1.04 16.42 -12.81
CA GLU A 69 -0.26 15.99 -13.97
C GLU A 69 -0.13 14.46 -13.97
N PRO A 70 -1.15 13.72 -14.44
CA PRO A 70 -1.09 12.26 -14.57
C PRO A 70 0.03 11.82 -15.52
N LEU A 71 0.69 10.71 -15.18
CA LEU A 71 1.69 10.11 -16.05
C LEU A 71 1.00 9.39 -17.21
N ARG A 72 1.49 9.60 -18.44
CA ARG A 72 0.98 8.98 -19.66
C ARG A 72 2.07 8.16 -20.30
N PHE A 73 1.78 6.92 -20.65
CA PHE A 73 2.72 6.03 -21.33
C PHE A 73 2.00 5.02 -22.22
N ASP A 74 2.67 4.55 -23.26
CA ASP A 74 2.19 3.46 -24.09
C ASP A 74 2.35 2.14 -23.36
N PHE A 75 1.28 1.36 -23.29
CA PHE A 75 1.29 0.01 -22.76
C PHE A 75 0.60 -0.92 -23.75
N GLU A 76 1.37 -1.81 -24.37
CA GLU A 76 0.89 -2.76 -25.39
C GLU A 76 0.17 -2.08 -26.57
N GLY A 77 0.61 -0.87 -26.96
CA GLY A 77 0.04 -0.11 -28.07
C GLY A 77 -1.18 0.73 -27.71
N GLU A 78 -1.53 0.81 -26.42
CA GLU A 78 -2.63 1.64 -25.90
C GLU A 78 -2.11 2.71 -24.94
N GLU A 79 -2.71 3.90 -24.95
CA GLU A 79 -2.36 4.95 -23.97
C GLU A 79 -2.85 4.54 -22.58
N PHE A 80 -1.92 4.38 -21.64
CA PHE A 80 -2.21 4.21 -20.23
C PHE A 80 -1.99 5.54 -19.48
N ILE A 81 -2.95 5.89 -18.63
CA ILE A 81 -2.91 7.10 -17.80
C ILE A 81 -2.85 6.67 -16.33
N LEU A 82 -1.71 6.91 -15.69
CA LEU A 82 -1.54 6.70 -14.25
C LEU A 82 -1.77 8.03 -13.51
N ASN A 83 -2.94 8.16 -12.89
CA ASN A 83 -3.25 9.30 -12.02
C ASN A 83 -2.99 8.97 -10.53
N GLN A 84 -3.22 9.94 -9.63
CA GLN A 84 -3.03 9.77 -8.19
C GLN A 84 -3.78 8.55 -7.61
N ARG A 85 -5.02 8.32 -8.05
CA ARG A 85 -5.85 7.20 -7.54
C ARG A 85 -5.27 5.85 -7.97
N ASP A 86 -4.78 5.75 -9.20
CA ASP A 86 -4.18 4.53 -9.72
C ASP A 86 -2.84 4.25 -9.02
N ALA A 87 -2.03 5.28 -8.76
CA ALA A 87 -0.80 5.15 -7.98
C ALA A 87 -1.07 4.67 -6.54
N LEU A 88 -2.09 5.21 -5.87
CA LEU A 88 -2.52 4.73 -4.56
C LEU A 88 -2.99 3.27 -4.60
N LEU A 89 -3.66 2.86 -5.68
CA LEU A 89 -4.07 1.47 -5.88
C LEU A 89 -2.85 0.55 -6.07
N VAL A 90 -1.87 0.94 -6.89
CA VAL A 90 -0.62 0.19 -7.10
C VAL A 90 0.14 0.01 -5.78
N LEU A 91 0.32 1.10 -5.02
CA LEU A 91 0.98 1.05 -3.71
C LEU A 91 0.21 0.13 -2.74
N LYS A 92 -1.12 0.25 -2.71
CA LYS A 92 -1.96 -0.59 -1.86
C LYS A 92 -1.85 -2.07 -2.21
N GLN A 93 -1.90 -2.44 -3.49
CA GLN A 93 -1.74 -3.84 -3.90
C GLN A 93 -0.34 -4.35 -3.59
N SER A 94 0.68 -3.50 -3.74
CA SER A 94 2.07 -3.84 -3.42
C SER A 94 2.26 -4.21 -1.96
N LEU A 95 1.43 -3.70 -1.04
CA LEU A 95 1.48 -4.02 0.39
C LEU A 95 0.99 -5.44 0.76
N TYR A 96 0.40 -6.19 -0.17
CA TYR A 96 -0.10 -7.55 0.10
C TYR A 96 0.91 -8.65 -0.20
N ASP A 97 2.01 -8.34 -0.90
CA ASP A 97 3.06 -9.30 -1.26
C ASP A 97 4.44 -8.85 -0.76
N ARG A 98 5.25 -9.80 -0.27
CA ARG A 98 6.57 -9.48 0.31
C ARG A 98 7.56 -8.95 -0.73
N ASN A 99 7.52 -9.47 -1.96
CA ASN A 99 8.44 -9.03 -3.01
C ASN A 99 8.03 -7.63 -3.50
N SER A 100 6.73 -7.39 -3.65
CA SER A 100 6.20 -6.08 -4.02
C SER A 100 6.45 -5.02 -2.94
N ILE A 101 6.33 -5.36 -1.64
CA ILE A 101 6.68 -4.46 -0.52
C ILE A 101 8.12 -3.95 -0.65
N ALA A 102 9.07 -4.85 -0.97
CA ALA A 102 10.48 -4.49 -1.10
C ALA A 102 10.74 -3.53 -2.26
N SER A 103 9.83 -3.48 -3.24
CA SER A 103 9.93 -2.62 -4.43
C SER A 103 9.30 -1.25 -4.24
N ILE A 104 8.54 -1.02 -3.16
CA ILE A 104 7.84 0.26 -2.92
C ILE A 104 8.76 1.49 -2.96
N PRO A 105 9.97 1.48 -2.36
CA PRO A 105 10.90 2.61 -2.49
C PRO A 105 11.25 2.94 -3.95
N LEU A 106 11.42 1.92 -4.79
CA LEU A 106 11.69 2.08 -6.21
C LEU A 106 10.46 2.57 -6.98
N ILE A 107 9.26 2.10 -6.64
CA ILE A 107 8.00 2.55 -7.28
C ILE A 107 7.78 4.05 -7.05
N ILE A 108 8.20 4.58 -5.89
CA ILE A 108 8.07 6.01 -5.56
C ILE A 108 9.02 6.90 -6.39
N GLU A 109 10.10 6.34 -6.96
CA GLU A 109 11.06 7.04 -7.80
C GLU A 109 10.63 7.19 -9.27
N ALA A 110 9.80 6.26 -9.76
CA ALA A 110 9.44 6.15 -11.17
C ALA A 110 8.50 7.27 -11.64
#